data_AF-A0AAW1TWB4-F1
#
_entry.id   AF-A0AAW1TWB4-F1
#
_cell.length_a   1.000
_cell.length_b   1.000
_cell.length_c   1.000
_cell.angle_alpha   90.00
_cell.angle_beta   90.00
_cell.angle_gamma   90.00
#
_symmetry.space_group_name_H-M   'P 1'
#
loop_
_entity.id
_entity.type
_entity.pdbx_description
1 polymer ?
#
loop_
_entity_poly.entity_id
_entity_poly.type
_entity_poly.pdbx_seq_one_letter_code
_entity_poly.pdbx_strand_id
1 'polypeptide(L)'
;MKYLIVFFIFPLAYALFDNEINLKCTGRKYENVSLTAYYPDFFDEDNEKGYQDARGHKLRTMQDYIDDRTNYVTLAMDAKLNIPYGTKACIPELNQHFGHRVVFEVRDSSSDLYGSGFTRADICVRSEIDSYDIAVNRAGTLYLMM
;
A
#
# COMPACT_ATOMS: atom_id res chain seq x y z
N MET A 1 46.05 -21.37 10.63
CA MET A 1 44.85 -21.46 9.78
C MET A 1 43.60 -21.38 10.65
N LYS A 2 43.05 -20.18 10.83
CA LYS A 2 41.74 -19.82 11.41
C LYS A 2 41.84 -18.30 11.69
N TYR A 3 40.74 -17.56 11.62
CA TYR A 3 40.69 -16.08 11.71
C TYR A 3 41.06 -15.32 10.44
N LEU A 4 40.46 -15.67 9.30
CA LEU A 4 40.40 -14.75 8.14
C LEU A 4 39.04 -14.80 7.43
N ILE A 5 37.95 -14.84 8.19
CA ILE A 5 36.57 -14.85 7.64
C ILE A 5 35.66 -13.94 8.48
N VAL A 6 36.08 -12.72 8.79
CA VAL A 6 35.21 -11.74 9.50
C VAL A 6 35.05 -10.42 8.73
N PHE A 7 35.93 -10.11 7.77
CA PHE A 7 35.88 -8.83 7.05
C PHE A 7 34.96 -8.79 5.82
N PHE A 8 34.47 -9.94 5.33
CA PHE A 8 33.63 -9.99 4.12
C PHE A 8 32.11 -9.96 4.39
N ILE A 9 31.68 -10.02 5.65
CA ILE A 9 30.25 -10.09 6.00
C ILE A 9 29.63 -8.68 6.16
N PHE A 10 30.45 -7.68 6.48
CA PHE A 10 30.00 -6.31 6.71
C PHE A 10 29.43 -5.58 5.49
N PRO A 11 30.03 -5.62 4.28
CA PRO A 11 29.49 -4.87 3.14
C PRO A 11 28.16 -5.45 2.62
N LEU A 12 27.93 -6.76 2.82
CA LEU A 12 26.68 -7.41 2.44
C LEU A 12 25.52 -6.97 3.35
N ALA A 13 25.78 -6.84 4.65
CA ALA A 13 24.81 -6.33 5.61
C ALA A 13 24.43 -4.87 5.29
N TYR A 14 25.41 -3.99 5.03
CA TYR A 14 25.13 -2.60 4.67
C TYR A 14 24.25 -2.46 3.42
N ALA A 15 24.52 -3.23 2.36
CA ALA A 15 23.70 -3.19 1.14
C ALA A 15 22.26 -3.73 1.36
N LEU A 16 22.07 -4.67 2.29
CA LEU A 16 20.73 -5.14 2.67
C LEU A 16 19.97 -4.08 3.49
N PHE A 17 20.63 -3.37 4.41
CA PHE A 17 20.00 -2.34 5.25
C PHE A 17 19.72 -1.02 4.50
N ASP A 18 20.55 -0.63 3.52
CA ASP A 18 20.37 0.63 2.78
C ASP A 18 19.06 0.64 1.94
N ASN A 19 18.58 -0.54 1.56
CA ASN A 19 17.30 -0.71 0.86
C ASN A 19 16.06 -0.58 1.76
N GLU A 20 16.17 -0.91 3.05
CA GLU A 20 15.03 -0.86 3.98
C GLU A 20 14.75 0.54 4.53
N ILE A 21 15.79 1.38 4.68
CA ILE A 21 15.68 2.71 5.31
C ILE A 21 15.30 3.81 4.30
N ASN A 22 15.32 3.53 2.99
CA ASN A 22 14.98 4.53 1.99
C ASN A 22 13.46 4.71 1.83
N LEU A 23 12.89 5.59 2.66
CA LEU A 23 11.46 5.95 2.66
C LEU A 23 11.00 6.76 1.43
N LYS A 24 11.91 7.12 0.51
CA LYS A 24 11.59 7.97 -0.63
C LYS A 24 10.75 7.22 -1.67
N CYS A 25 9.68 7.87 -2.09
CA CYS A 25 8.90 7.43 -3.24
C CYS A 25 9.50 7.94 -4.55
N THR A 26 9.34 7.15 -5.61
CA THR A 26 9.75 7.49 -6.98
C THR A 26 8.60 7.15 -7.92
N GLY A 27 8.48 7.88 -9.03
CA GLY A 27 7.41 7.68 -10.02
C GLY A 27 6.66 8.98 -10.32
N ARG A 28 5.50 8.85 -10.96
CA ARG A 28 4.65 10.01 -11.26
C ARG A 28 3.95 10.48 -9.99
N LYS A 29 4.20 11.74 -9.63
CA LYS A 29 3.72 12.37 -8.39
C LYS A 29 2.34 13.00 -8.60
N TYR A 30 1.46 12.81 -7.61
CA TYR A 30 0.17 13.45 -7.47
C TYR A 30 0.07 14.02 -6.05
N GLU A 31 -0.29 15.30 -5.96
CA GLU A 31 -0.41 16.03 -4.69
C GLU A 31 -1.86 16.25 -4.32
N ASN A 32 -2.11 16.56 -3.04
CA ASN A 32 -3.45 16.79 -2.48
C ASN A 32 -4.41 15.62 -2.73
N VAL A 33 -3.89 14.39 -2.68
CA VAL A 33 -4.71 13.18 -2.77
C VAL A 33 -5.39 12.97 -1.43
N SER A 34 -6.71 12.88 -1.41
CA SER A 34 -7.48 12.45 -0.25
C SER A 34 -7.26 10.96 -0.03
N LEU A 35 -6.51 10.61 0.99
CA LEU A 35 -6.39 9.24 1.48
C LEU A 35 -7.57 8.97 2.41
N THR A 36 -8.28 7.88 2.18
CA THR A 36 -9.28 7.35 3.11
C THR A 36 -9.07 5.86 3.30
N ALA A 37 -9.74 5.26 4.27
CA ALA A 37 -9.69 3.82 4.51
C ALA A 37 -11.00 3.12 4.15
N TYR A 38 -10.89 1.87 3.72
CA TYR A 38 -12.01 0.93 3.63
C TYR A 38 -11.57 -0.43 4.17
N TYR A 39 -12.50 -1.26 4.62
CA TYR A 39 -12.20 -2.59 5.13
C TYR A 39 -13.06 -3.65 4.45
N PRO A 40 -12.57 -4.89 4.36
CA PRO A 40 -13.37 -5.98 3.82
C PRO A 40 -14.63 -6.23 4.65
N ASP A 41 -15.77 -6.37 3.98
CA ASP A 41 -16.97 -6.92 4.61
C ASP A 41 -16.96 -8.44 4.47
N PHE A 42 -16.68 -9.13 5.58
CA PHE A 42 -16.62 -10.60 5.62
C PHE A 42 -17.99 -11.23 5.90
N PHE A 43 -19.01 -10.43 6.20
CA PHE A 43 -20.34 -10.90 6.61
C PHE A 43 -21.40 -10.71 5.53
N ASP A 44 -21.08 -10.00 4.44
CA ASP A 44 -21.93 -9.94 3.26
C ASP A 44 -21.77 -11.24 2.43
N GLU A 45 -22.41 -12.32 2.91
CA GLU A 45 -22.43 -13.64 2.26
C GLU A 45 -23.07 -13.60 0.86
N ASP A 46 -23.90 -12.58 0.58
CA ASP A 46 -24.58 -12.40 -0.71
C ASP A 46 -23.72 -11.62 -1.74
N ASN A 47 -22.75 -10.82 -1.28
CA ASN A 47 -21.72 -10.21 -2.14
C ASN A 47 -20.32 -10.75 -1.82
N GLU A 48 -19.92 -11.81 -2.54
CA GLU A 48 -18.54 -12.34 -2.52
C GLU A 48 -17.44 -11.31 -2.83
N LYS A 49 -17.81 -10.10 -3.26
CA LYS A 49 -16.91 -8.96 -3.51
C LYS A 49 -16.45 -8.23 -2.24
N GLY A 50 -17.11 -8.40 -1.10
CA GLY A 50 -16.78 -7.68 0.13
C GLY A 50 -15.34 -7.88 0.60
N TYR A 51 -14.70 -8.99 0.25
CA TYR A 51 -13.33 -9.34 0.63
C TYR A 51 -12.39 -9.65 -0.55
N GLN A 52 -12.84 -9.38 -1.77
CA GLN A 52 -12.09 -9.61 -3.00
C GLN A 52 -11.86 -8.30 -3.76
N ASP A 53 -10.75 -8.21 -4.50
CA ASP A 53 -10.44 -7.09 -5.38
C ASP A 53 -11.20 -7.18 -6.72
N ALA A 54 -10.95 -6.22 -7.62
CA ALA A 54 -11.62 -6.14 -8.91
C ALA A 54 -11.40 -7.36 -9.84
N ARG A 55 -10.48 -8.28 -9.50
CA ARG A 55 -10.23 -9.55 -10.22
C ARG A 55 -10.61 -10.79 -9.42
N GLY A 56 -11.28 -10.64 -8.28
CA GLY A 56 -11.69 -11.75 -7.43
C GLY A 56 -10.58 -12.30 -6.52
N HIS A 57 -9.43 -11.63 -6.41
CA HIS A 57 -8.39 -12.05 -5.47
C HIS A 57 -8.63 -11.43 -4.09
N LYS A 58 -8.26 -12.15 -3.03
CA LYS A 58 -8.38 -11.65 -1.66
C LYS A 58 -7.69 -10.29 -1.48
N LEU A 59 -8.42 -9.34 -0.89
CA LEU A 59 -7.89 -8.03 -0.47
C LEU A 59 -6.72 -8.20 0.50
N ARG A 60 -5.72 -7.32 0.38
CA ARG A 60 -4.54 -7.30 1.26
C ARG A 60 -4.56 -6.06 2.11
N THR A 61 -4.71 -6.23 3.41
CA THR A 61 -4.91 -5.13 4.34
C THR A 61 -3.58 -4.52 4.77
N MET A 62 -3.60 -3.25 5.17
CA MET A 62 -2.44 -2.57 5.78
C MET A 62 -1.88 -3.38 6.95
N GLN A 63 -2.74 -3.85 7.84
CA GLN A 63 -2.29 -4.59 9.00
C GLN A 63 -1.78 -5.99 8.63
N ASP A 64 -2.27 -6.64 7.55
CA ASP A 64 -1.63 -7.87 7.05
C ASP A 64 -0.20 -7.60 6.58
N TYR A 65 0.05 -6.44 5.96
CA TYR A 65 1.36 -6.04 5.48
C TYR A 65 2.33 -5.74 6.63
N ILE A 66 1.87 -4.99 7.64
CA ILE A 66 2.65 -4.68 8.85
C ILE A 66 3.02 -5.95 9.63
N ASP A 67 2.14 -6.95 9.63
CA ASP A 67 2.39 -8.25 10.26
C ASP A 67 3.24 -9.21 9.39
N ASP A 68 3.80 -8.74 8.26
CA ASP A 68 4.56 -9.54 7.28
C ASP A 68 3.77 -10.75 6.69
N ARG A 69 2.44 -10.64 6.61
CA ARG A 69 1.56 -11.70 6.06
C ARG A 69 1.25 -11.53 4.58
N THR A 70 1.65 -10.41 3.98
CA THR A 70 1.48 -10.10 2.56
C THR A 70 2.58 -9.14 2.10
N ASN A 71 2.88 -9.13 0.80
CA ASN A 71 3.96 -8.33 0.21
C ASN A 71 3.47 -6.97 -0.34
N TYR A 72 2.18 -6.69 -0.24
CA TYR A 72 1.57 -5.42 -0.64
C TYR A 72 0.27 -5.15 0.11
N VAL A 73 -0.13 -3.88 0.13
CA VAL A 73 -1.45 -3.39 0.55
C VAL A 73 -2.30 -3.10 -0.68
N THR A 74 -3.55 -3.56 -0.69
CA THR A 74 -4.49 -3.21 -1.76
C THR A 74 -4.87 -1.73 -1.66
N LEU A 75 -4.73 -1.03 -2.78
CA LEU A 75 -5.17 0.34 -2.96
C LEU A 75 -6.32 0.35 -3.97
N ALA A 76 -7.41 1.05 -3.63
CA ALA A 76 -8.52 1.29 -4.52
C ALA A 76 -8.45 2.71 -5.09
N MET A 77 -8.69 2.85 -6.40
CA MET A 77 -8.67 4.14 -7.10
C MET A 77 -9.78 4.21 -8.15
N ASP A 78 -10.00 5.39 -8.74
CA ASP A 78 -11.00 5.59 -9.80
C ASP A 78 -10.77 4.68 -11.00
N ALA A 79 -11.73 3.79 -11.27
CA ALA A 79 -11.72 2.90 -12.43
C ALA A 79 -11.56 3.62 -13.78
N LYS A 80 -11.99 4.89 -13.91
CA LYS A 80 -11.82 5.66 -15.16
C LYS A 80 -10.37 5.93 -15.54
N LEU A 81 -9.46 5.87 -14.57
CA LEU A 81 -8.04 6.10 -14.82
C LEU A 81 -7.42 5.01 -15.69
N ASN A 82 -8.06 3.84 -15.80
CA ASN A 82 -7.55 2.67 -16.52
C ASN A 82 -6.10 2.32 -16.10
N ILE A 83 -5.79 2.47 -14.81
CA ILE A 83 -4.50 2.08 -14.26
C ILE A 83 -4.35 0.55 -14.41
N PRO A 84 -3.23 0.05 -14.95
CA PRO A 84 -3.00 -1.39 -15.03
C PRO A 84 -3.12 -2.05 -13.64
N TYR A 85 -3.84 -3.17 -13.58
CA TYR A 85 -3.99 -3.94 -12.35
C TYR A 85 -2.62 -4.34 -11.77
N GLY A 86 -2.40 -4.05 -10.49
CA GLY A 86 -1.14 -4.31 -9.81
C GLY A 86 -0.09 -3.21 -9.99
N THR A 87 -0.43 -2.07 -10.60
CA THR A 87 0.48 -0.91 -10.63
C THR A 87 0.86 -0.53 -9.21
N LYS A 88 2.17 -0.46 -8.96
CA LYS A 88 2.70 -0.13 -7.64
C LYS A 88 2.51 1.35 -7.34
N ALA A 89 2.15 1.62 -6.10
CA ALA A 89 2.02 2.96 -5.57
C ALA A 89 2.85 3.13 -4.29
N CYS A 90 3.18 4.37 -3.97
CA CYS A 90 3.92 4.74 -2.77
C CYS A 90 3.37 6.05 -2.19
N ILE A 91 3.17 6.06 -0.88
CA ILE A 91 2.63 7.18 -0.13
C ILE A 91 3.67 7.56 0.93
N PRO A 92 4.44 8.65 0.74
CA PRO A 92 5.57 8.96 1.62
C PRO A 92 5.13 9.25 3.05
N GLU A 93 3.94 9.81 3.26
CA GLU A 93 3.39 10.08 4.59
C GLU A 93 3.16 8.79 5.39
N LEU A 94 2.78 7.70 4.73
CA LEU A 94 2.61 6.38 5.37
C LEU A 94 3.95 5.70 5.59
N ASN A 95 4.90 5.83 4.66
CA ASN A 95 6.26 5.34 4.89
C ASN A 95 6.89 5.99 6.14
N GLN A 96 6.68 7.29 6.31
CA GLN A 96 7.14 8.02 7.49
C GLN A 96 6.44 7.57 8.76
N HIS A 97 5.12 7.36 8.70
CA HIS A 97 4.33 6.92 9.85
C HIS A 97 4.74 5.53 10.35
N PHE A 98 4.88 4.56 9.44
CA PHE A 98 5.24 3.18 9.81
C PHE A 98 6.76 2.96 9.96
N GLY A 99 7.59 3.90 9.51
CA GLY A 99 9.05 3.82 9.64
C GLY A 99 9.73 2.88 8.65
N HIS A 100 9.00 2.37 7.65
CA HIS A 100 9.54 1.57 6.55
C HIS A 100 8.74 1.82 5.26
N ARG A 101 9.26 1.37 4.12
CA ARG A 101 8.58 1.52 2.83
C ARG A 101 7.38 0.58 2.74
N VAL A 102 6.17 1.13 2.62
CA VAL A 102 4.94 0.37 2.35
C VAL A 102 4.74 0.23 0.84
N VAL A 103 4.54 -1.00 0.38
CA VAL A 103 4.23 -1.30 -1.02
C VAL A 103 2.71 -1.34 -1.18
N PHE A 104 2.16 -0.40 -1.95
CA PHE A 104 0.75 -0.42 -2.35
C PHE A 104 0.61 -0.93 -3.78
N GLU A 105 -0.51 -1.56 -4.10
CA GLU A 105 -0.85 -1.93 -5.46
C GLU A 105 -2.29 -1.56 -5.80
N VAL A 106 -2.49 -0.87 -6.94
CA VAL A 106 -3.81 -0.49 -7.44
C VAL A 106 -4.47 -1.73 -8.03
N ARG A 107 -5.43 -2.29 -7.30
CA ARG A 107 -6.09 -3.56 -7.65
C ARG A 107 -7.60 -3.52 -7.56
N ASP A 108 -8.15 -2.45 -7.00
CA ASP A 108 -9.56 -2.38 -6.64
C ASP A 108 -10.16 -1.01 -6.98
N SER A 109 -11.49 -0.93 -6.94
CA SER A 109 -12.28 0.29 -7.16
C SER A 109 -13.68 0.11 -6.59
N SER A 110 -14.32 1.22 -6.23
CA SER A 110 -15.74 1.25 -5.84
C SER A 110 -16.50 2.29 -6.65
N SER A 111 -17.83 2.30 -6.54
CA SER A 111 -18.67 3.35 -7.13
C SER A 111 -18.36 4.74 -6.58
N ASP A 112 -17.96 4.82 -5.31
CA ASP A 112 -17.68 6.08 -4.62
C ASP A 112 -16.36 6.73 -5.08
N LEU A 113 -15.52 5.95 -5.76
CA LEU A 113 -14.28 6.41 -6.39
C LEU A 113 -14.48 6.89 -7.82
N TYR A 114 -15.63 6.60 -8.45
CA TYR A 114 -15.85 6.88 -9.86
C TYR A 114 -15.84 8.38 -10.16
N GLY A 115 -14.95 8.81 -11.05
CA GLY A 115 -14.78 10.22 -11.42
C GLY A 115 -13.92 11.05 -10.47
N SER A 116 -13.37 10.45 -9.40
CA SER A 116 -12.43 11.14 -8.50
C SER A 116 -11.03 11.32 -9.11
N GLY A 117 -10.72 10.64 -10.22
CA GLY A 117 -9.41 10.67 -10.85
C GLY A 117 -8.28 10.37 -9.86
N PHE A 118 -7.17 11.11 -9.95
CA PHE A 118 -6.04 10.95 -9.05
C PHE A 118 -6.22 11.70 -7.71
N THR A 119 -7.40 12.26 -7.42
CA THR A 119 -7.61 13.08 -6.21
C THR A 119 -8.03 12.28 -4.98
N ARG A 120 -8.33 10.99 -5.14
CA ARG A 120 -8.68 10.09 -4.03
C ARG A 120 -8.04 8.72 -4.21
N ALA A 121 -7.63 8.12 -3.09
CA ALA A 121 -7.17 6.74 -3.03
C ALA A 121 -7.60 6.12 -1.70
N ASP A 122 -8.23 4.95 -1.77
CA ASP A 122 -8.77 4.27 -0.60
C ASP A 122 -7.85 3.10 -0.22
N ILE A 123 -7.39 3.07 1.04
CA ILE A 123 -6.44 2.10 1.58
C ILE A 123 -7.22 0.97 2.23
N CYS A 124 -6.95 -0.27 1.84
CA CYS A 124 -7.56 -1.43 2.46
C CYS A 124 -6.97 -1.65 3.86
N VAL A 125 -7.79 -1.56 4.90
CA VAL A 125 -7.45 -1.84 6.30
C VAL A 125 -8.23 -3.06 6.81
N ARG A 126 -7.81 -3.62 7.94
CA ARG A 126 -8.33 -4.92 8.42
C ARG A 126 -9.75 -4.84 8.97
N SER A 127 -10.09 -3.74 9.64
CA SER A 127 -11.35 -3.63 10.37
C SER A 127 -11.90 -2.21 10.38
N GLU A 128 -13.15 -2.08 10.82
CA GLU A 128 -13.78 -0.79 11.08
C GLU A 128 -12.96 0.06 12.05
N ILE A 129 -12.41 -0.53 13.11
CA ILE A 129 -11.59 0.19 14.10
C ILE A 129 -10.33 0.76 13.42
N ASP A 130 -9.67 -0.03 12.57
CA ASP A 130 -8.49 0.43 11.82
C ASP A 130 -8.83 1.53 10.83
N SER A 131 -10.09 1.60 10.36
CA SER A 131 -10.55 2.62 9.41
C SER A 131 -10.62 4.02 10.02
N TYR A 132 -10.57 4.14 11.34
CA TYR A 132 -10.56 5.43 12.04
C TYR A 132 -9.15 6.00 12.27
N ASP A 133 -8.09 5.27 11.90
CA ASP A 133 -6.73 5.78 12.04
C ASP A 133 -6.50 7.00 11.13
N ILE A 134 -6.07 8.11 11.73
CA ILE A 134 -5.80 9.37 11.03
C ILE A 134 -4.65 9.26 10.03
N ALA A 135 -3.74 8.28 10.20
CA ALA A 135 -2.63 8.08 9.29
C ALA A 135 -3.12 7.73 7.88
N VAL A 136 -4.18 6.92 7.78
CA VAL A 136 -4.81 6.48 6.53
C VAL A 136 -5.99 7.36 6.11
N ASN A 137 -6.33 8.40 6.87
CA ASN A 137 -7.41 9.36 6.58
C ASN A 137 -6.91 10.81 6.60
N ARG A 138 -6.28 11.23 5.49
CA ARG A 138 -5.63 12.55 5.38
C ARG A 138 -5.40 12.95 3.93
N ALA A 139 -5.17 14.24 3.70
CA ALA A 139 -4.52 14.66 2.45
C ALA A 139 -3.05 14.20 2.45
N GLY A 140 -2.57 13.76 1.29
CA GLY A 140 -1.20 13.29 1.12
C GLY A 140 -0.72 13.31 -0.32
N THR A 141 0.41 12.63 -0.53
CA THR A 141 1.07 12.53 -1.83
C THR A 141 0.99 11.09 -2.32
N LEU A 142 0.67 10.88 -3.58
CA LEU A 142 0.69 9.56 -4.23
C LEU A 142 1.76 9.54 -5.32
N TYR A 143 2.58 8.51 -5.32
CA TYR A 143 3.49 8.21 -6.42
C TYR A 143 3.04 6.92 -7.09
N LEU A 144 2.77 6.97 -8.40
CA LEU A 144 2.55 5.77 -9.20
C LEU A 144 3.84 5.37 -9.92
N MET A 145 4.20 4.09 -9.79
CA MET A 145 5.35 3.48 -10.44
C MET A 145 4.84 2.80 -11.71
N MET A 146 4.89 3.54 -12.81
CA MET A 146 4.50 3.08 -14.15
C MET A 146 5.73 2.59 -14.93
#